data_AF-A0A1Y2PBB8-F1
#
_entry.id   AF-A0A1Y2PBB8-F1
#
_cell.length_a   1.000
_cell.length_b   1.000
_cell.length_c   1.000
_cell.angle_alpha   90.00
_cell.angle_beta   90.00
_cell.angle_gamma   90.00
#
_symmetry.space_group_name_H-M   'P 1'
#
loop_
_entity.id
_entity.type
_entity.pdbx_description
1 polymer ?
#
loop_
_entity_poly.entity_id
_entity_poly.type
_entity_poly.pdbx_seq_one_letter_code
_entity_poly.pdbx_strand_id
1 'polypeptide(L)'
;MSFKKKQRKRESSVWWSEKRSEYNFGLFLSGIFAFILYALVVEFIVFKSDKVNSSEIEITLFHIFFQGMSYLVMMGFANIIYYGISGTELLSKKENVLEIRIKIYKTFFWISCGIPFLIPLFLFFYYI
;
A
#
# COMPACT_ATOMS: atom_id res chain seq x y z
N MET A 1 -36.10 -5.27 -1.04
CA MET A 1 -34.91 -5.23 -0.15
C MET A 1 -35.35 -4.70 1.23
N SER A 2 -35.10 -5.43 2.32
CA SER A 2 -35.54 -5.02 3.68
C SER A 2 -34.91 -3.68 4.12
N PHE A 3 -35.67 -2.85 4.84
CA PHE A 3 -35.21 -1.57 5.41
C PHE A 3 -33.89 -1.72 6.20
N LYS A 4 -33.76 -2.78 7.01
CA LYS A 4 -32.52 -3.12 7.74
C LYS A 4 -31.31 -3.39 6.84
N LYS A 5 -31.53 -3.91 5.63
CA LYS A 5 -30.44 -4.16 4.65
C LYS A 5 -30.00 -2.85 3.97
N LYS A 6 -30.95 -1.94 3.72
CA LYS A 6 -30.67 -0.60 3.17
C LYS A 6 -29.91 0.28 4.15
N GLN A 7 -30.25 0.21 5.44
CA GLN A 7 -29.56 0.93 6.50
C GLN A 7 -28.10 0.45 6.68
N ARG A 8 -27.88 -0.87 6.81
CA ARG A 8 -26.52 -1.44 6.89
C ARG A 8 -25.62 -1.08 5.70
N LYS A 9 -26.18 -1.05 4.48
CA LYS A 9 -25.42 -0.63 3.29
C LYS A 9 -24.96 0.83 3.39
N ARG A 10 -25.79 1.74 3.92
CA ARG A 10 -25.39 3.13 4.13
C ARG A 10 -24.31 3.24 5.20
N GLU A 11 -24.50 2.60 6.35
CA GLU A 11 -23.52 2.61 7.45
C GLU A 11 -22.15 2.06 7.01
N SER A 12 -22.13 1.01 6.20
CA SER A 12 -20.90 0.48 5.59
C SER A 12 -20.28 1.49 4.64
N SER A 13 -21.05 2.03 3.69
CA SER A 13 -20.56 3.01 2.72
C SER A 13 -19.97 4.26 3.36
N VAL A 14 -20.60 4.79 4.41
CA VAL A 14 -20.12 5.98 5.13
C VAL A 14 -18.78 5.68 5.79
N TRP A 15 -18.67 4.57 6.51
CA TRP A 15 -17.44 4.20 7.20
C TRP A 15 -16.26 3.98 6.26
N TRP A 16 -16.47 3.26 5.15
CA TRP A 16 -15.41 3.03 4.15
C TRP A 16 -15.00 4.33 3.45
N SER A 17 -15.93 5.28 3.30
CA SER A 17 -15.63 6.61 2.77
C SER A 17 -14.77 7.42 3.75
N GLU A 18 -15.11 7.42 5.04
CA GLU A 18 -14.37 8.13 6.09
C GLU A 18 -12.93 7.60 6.22
N LYS A 19 -12.74 6.29 6.09
CA LYS A 19 -11.42 5.65 6.20
C LYS A 19 -10.52 5.78 4.97
N ARG A 20 -11.07 6.26 3.85
CA ARG A 20 -10.35 6.33 2.57
C ARG A 20 -9.24 7.38 2.57
N SER A 21 -9.45 8.52 3.21
CA SER A 21 -8.42 9.57 3.32
C SER A 21 -7.23 9.09 4.14
N GLU A 22 -7.49 8.46 5.30
CA GLU A 22 -6.47 7.83 6.14
C GLU A 22 -5.70 6.75 5.38
N TYR A 23 -6.41 5.90 4.63
CA TYR A 23 -5.79 4.86 3.80
C TYR A 23 -4.84 5.45 2.74
N ASN A 24 -5.31 6.44 1.97
CA ASN A 24 -4.51 7.07 0.92
C ASN A 24 -3.32 7.87 1.48
N PHE A 25 -3.50 8.52 2.63
CA PHE A 25 -2.42 9.22 3.31
C PHE A 25 -1.35 8.24 3.81
N GLY A 26 -1.75 7.11 4.39
CA GLY A 26 -0.83 6.05 4.80
C GLY A 26 -0.06 5.47 3.62
N LEU A 27 -0.72 5.21 2.48
CA LEU A 27 -0.05 4.80 1.25
C LEU A 27 0.98 5.85 0.82
N PHE A 28 0.57 7.11 0.66
CA PHE A 28 1.48 8.18 0.25
C PHE A 28 2.74 8.26 1.13
N LEU A 29 2.58 8.24 2.45
CA LEU A 29 3.71 8.23 3.38
C LEU A 29 4.57 6.97 3.24
N SER A 30 3.95 5.78 3.12
CA SER A 30 4.69 4.53 2.91
C SER A 30 5.54 4.55 1.66
N GLY A 31 5.04 5.15 0.57
CA GLY A 31 5.78 5.31 -0.69
C GLY A 31 7.02 6.18 -0.51
N ILE A 32 6.87 7.32 0.17
CA ILE A 32 7.99 8.21 0.48
C ILE A 32 9.03 7.48 1.34
N PHE A 33 8.62 6.85 2.42
CA PHE A 33 9.56 6.15 3.31
C PHE A 33 10.24 4.96 2.64
N ALA A 34 9.52 4.20 1.82
CA ALA A 34 10.10 3.10 1.06
C ALA A 34 11.11 3.60 0.01
N PHE A 35 10.83 4.73 -0.64
CA PHE A 35 11.77 5.34 -1.57
C PHE A 35 13.05 5.83 -0.87
N ILE A 36 12.91 6.49 0.28
CA ILE A 36 14.05 6.91 1.11
C ILE A 36 14.88 5.68 1.51
N LEU A 37 14.23 4.61 1.99
CA LEU A 37 14.92 3.37 2.35
C LEU A 37 15.62 2.74 1.14
N TYR A 38 14.98 2.73 -0.03
CA TYR A 38 15.60 2.28 -1.28
C TYR A 38 16.85 3.07 -1.62
N ALA A 39 16.79 4.40 -1.59
CA ALA A 39 17.96 5.23 -1.86
C ALA A 39 19.11 4.95 -0.88
N LEU A 40 18.81 4.79 0.43
CA LEU A 40 19.80 4.44 1.44
C LEU A 40 20.43 3.05 1.21
N VAL A 41 19.61 2.04 0.88
CA VAL A 41 20.11 0.69 0.60
C VAL A 41 21.00 0.70 -0.64
N VAL A 42 20.61 1.41 -1.70
CA VAL A 42 21.43 1.51 -2.91
C VAL A 42 22.76 2.19 -2.62
N GLU A 43 22.74 3.35 -1.96
CA GLU A 43 23.94 4.14 -1.68
C GLU A 43 24.92 3.43 -0.73
N PHE A 44 24.41 2.87 0.37
CA PHE A 44 25.27 2.37 1.45
C PHE A 44 25.61 0.88 1.33
N ILE A 45 24.80 0.09 0.63
CA ILE A 45 24.96 -1.37 0.55
C ILE A 45 25.27 -1.78 -0.87
N VAL A 46 24.42 -1.43 -1.84
CA VAL A 46 24.58 -1.90 -3.23
C VAL A 46 25.86 -1.36 -3.87
N PHE A 47 26.11 -0.05 -3.79
CA PHE A 47 27.31 0.56 -4.37
C PHE A 47 28.63 0.15 -3.69
N LYS A 48 28.56 -0.37 -2.46
CA LYS A 48 29.74 -0.86 -1.73
C LYS A 48 29.92 -2.38 -1.84
N SER A 49 29.00 -3.08 -2.50
CA SER A 49 29.04 -4.53 -2.63
C SER A 49 29.86 -4.93 -3.85
N ASP A 50 30.75 -5.92 -3.69
CA ASP A 50 31.54 -6.48 -4.79
C ASP A 50 30.69 -7.21 -5.85
N LYS A 51 29.40 -7.43 -5.56
CA LYS A 51 28.45 -8.15 -6.44
C LYS A 51 28.00 -7.32 -7.66
N VAL A 52 28.27 -6.01 -7.69
CA VAL A 52 27.85 -5.11 -8.77
C VAL A 52 29.04 -4.26 -9.22
N ASN A 53 29.22 -4.15 -10.53
CA ASN A 53 30.02 -3.08 -11.10
C ASN A 53 29.26 -1.78 -10.90
N SER A 54 29.78 -0.90 -10.03
CA SER A 54 29.16 0.37 -9.65
C SER A 54 28.86 1.31 -10.82
N SER A 55 29.34 1.00 -12.04
CA SER A 55 29.01 1.70 -13.28
C SER A 55 27.64 1.33 -13.89
N GLU A 56 26.95 0.31 -13.40
CA GLU A 56 25.69 -0.17 -14.01
C GLU A 56 24.42 0.37 -13.33
N ILE A 57 24.54 0.94 -12.13
CA ILE A 57 23.39 1.40 -11.34
C ILE A 57 23.52 2.89 -11.10
N GLU A 58 22.67 3.69 -11.75
CA GLU A 58 22.57 5.13 -11.50
C GLU A 58 21.13 5.50 -11.14
N ILE A 59 20.94 6.20 -10.01
CA ILE A 59 19.65 6.81 -9.69
C ILE A 59 19.60 8.19 -10.35
N THR A 60 19.04 8.25 -11.55
CA THR A 60 18.86 9.50 -12.29
C THR A 60 17.51 10.15 -11.97
N LEU A 61 17.36 11.46 -12.25
CA LEU A 61 16.07 12.16 -12.16
C LEU A 61 14.97 11.46 -12.98
N PHE A 62 15.34 10.86 -14.11
CA PHE A 62 14.43 10.06 -14.93
C PHE A 62 13.91 8.83 -14.18
N HIS A 63 14.79 8.07 -13.51
CA HIS A 63 14.38 6.92 -12.70
C HIS A 63 13.46 7.33 -11.55
N ILE A 64 13.79 8.42 -10.84
CA ILE A 64 12.95 8.94 -9.74
C ILE A 64 11.56 9.29 -10.26
N PHE A 65 11.47 9.99 -11.39
CA PHE A 65 10.20 10.37 -12.00
C PHE A 65 9.37 9.14 -12.41
N PHE A 66 9.98 8.17 -13.10
CA PHE A 66 9.28 6.96 -13.53
C PHE A 66 8.83 6.11 -12.33
N GLN A 67 9.66 5.96 -11.30
CA GLN A 67 9.31 5.23 -10.09
C GLN A 67 8.16 5.91 -9.34
N GLY A 68 8.17 7.23 -9.25
CA GLY A 68 7.05 8.01 -8.71
C GLY A 68 5.76 7.79 -9.50
N MET A 69 5.83 7.81 -10.84
CA MET A 69 4.67 7.56 -11.70
C MET A 69 4.14 6.12 -11.54
N SER A 70 5.01 5.11 -11.55
CA SER A 70 4.64 3.72 -11.28
C SER A 70 4.01 3.55 -9.90
N TYR A 71 4.49 4.30 -8.90
CA TYR A 71 3.90 4.28 -7.56
C TYR A 71 2.48 4.85 -7.53
N LEU A 72 2.22 5.94 -8.25
CA LEU A 72 0.85 6.49 -8.39
C LEU A 72 -0.10 5.50 -9.06
N VAL A 73 0.36 4.80 -10.09
CA VAL A 73 -0.41 3.72 -10.73
C VAL A 73 -0.71 2.61 -9.71
N MET A 74 0.27 2.20 -8.90
CA MET A 74 0.08 1.21 -7.84
C MET A 74 -0.91 1.67 -6.76
N MET A 75 -0.87 2.95 -6.36
CA MET A 75 -1.88 3.54 -5.46
C MET A 75 -3.29 3.50 -6.08
N GLY A 76 -3.40 3.69 -7.40
CA GLY A 76 -4.64 3.53 -8.16
C GLY A 76 -5.19 2.10 -8.03
N PHE A 77 -4.35 1.09 -8.27
CA PHE A 77 -4.73 -0.31 -8.07
C PHE A 77 -5.14 -0.61 -6.63
N ALA A 78 -4.41 -0.09 -5.64
CA ALA A 78 -4.75 -0.23 -4.23
C ALA A 78 -6.15 0.34 -3.91
N ASN A 79 -6.52 1.48 -4.52
CA ASN A 79 -7.85 2.06 -4.39
C ASN A 79 -8.96 1.21 -5.03
N ILE A 80 -8.69 0.57 -6.17
CA ILE A 80 -9.64 -0.36 -6.82
C ILE A 80 -9.90 -1.56 -5.90
N ILE A 81 -8.84 -2.13 -5.33
CA ILE A 81 -8.93 -3.25 -4.39
C ILE A 81 -9.70 -2.83 -3.13
N TYR A 82 -9.40 -1.66 -2.56
CA TYR A 82 -10.11 -1.09 -1.42
C TYR A 82 -11.63 -0.99 -1.68
N TYR A 83 -12.01 -0.51 -2.86
CA TYR A 83 -13.42 -0.42 -3.25
C TYR A 83 -14.07 -1.81 -3.35
N GLY A 84 -13.37 -2.79 -3.95
CA GLY A 84 -13.85 -4.17 -4.02
C GLY A 84 -14.10 -4.78 -2.64
N ILE A 85 -13.17 -4.58 -1.71
CA ILE A 85 -13.27 -5.08 -0.32
C ILE A 85 -14.46 -4.47 0.41
N SER A 86 -14.71 -3.17 0.24
CA SER A 86 -15.86 -2.50 0.86
C SER A 86 -17.21 -3.15 0.50
N GLY A 87 -17.31 -3.76 -0.69
CA GLY A 87 -18.50 -4.47 -1.15
C GLY A 87 -18.71 -5.86 -0.52
N THR A 88 -17.64 -6.51 -0.03
CA THR A 88 -17.69 -7.89 0.47
C THR A 88 -18.46 -8.02 1.79
N GLU A 89 -18.55 -6.94 2.55
CA GLU A 89 -19.24 -6.89 3.84
C GLU A 89 -20.75 -7.20 3.72
N LEU A 90 -21.36 -6.90 2.57
CA LEU A 90 -22.77 -7.16 2.28
C LEU A 90 -23.12 -8.66 2.20
N LEU A 91 -22.11 -9.53 2.09
CA LEU A 91 -22.25 -10.98 2.03
C LEU A 91 -22.20 -11.64 3.42
N SER A 92 -21.72 -10.92 4.45
CA SER A 92 -21.57 -11.45 5.80
C SER A 92 -22.89 -11.38 6.58
N LYS A 93 -23.31 -12.49 7.20
CA LYS A 93 -24.49 -12.57 8.08
C LYS A 93 -24.18 -12.37 9.56
N LYS A 94 -22.93 -12.09 9.94
CA LYS A 94 -22.49 -12.02 11.33
C LYS A 94 -23.04 -10.80 12.07
N GLU A 95 -23.23 -10.94 13.39
CA GLU A 95 -23.72 -9.89 14.30
C GLU A 95 -22.69 -8.77 14.51
N ASN A 96 -21.41 -9.10 14.68
CA ASN A 96 -20.32 -8.13 14.89
C ASN A 96 -19.72 -7.62 13.57
N VAL A 97 -20.53 -6.93 12.79
CA VAL A 97 -20.14 -6.38 11.47
C VAL A 97 -19.00 -5.34 11.60
N LEU A 98 -19.03 -4.50 12.64
CA LEU A 98 -18.02 -3.44 12.86
C LEU A 98 -16.62 -4.01 13.16
N GLU A 99 -16.52 -5.04 14.01
CA GLU A 99 -15.24 -5.66 14.35
C GLU A 99 -14.58 -6.30 13.12
N ILE A 100 -15.38 -6.96 12.28
CA ILE A 100 -14.92 -7.54 11.01
C ILE A 100 -14.40 -6.44 10.09
N ARG A 101 -15.14 -5.32 9.98
CA ARG A 101 -14.77 -4.17 9.14
C ARG A 101 -13.43 -3.58 9.56
N ILE A 102 -13.23 -3.36 10.86
CA ILE A 102 -11.97 -2.86 11.43
C ILE A 102 -10.83 -3.83 11.15
N LYS A 103 -11.05 -5.14 11.35
CA LYS A 103 -10.02 -6.16 11.12
C LYS A 103 -9.59 -6.20 9.65
N ILE A 104 -10.55 -6.26 8.72
CA ILE A 104 -10.29 -6.27 7.28
C ILE A 104 -9.54 -5.01 6.87
N TYR A 105 -10.02 -3.84 7.28
CA TYR A 105 -9.36 -2.57 6.97
C TYR A 105 -7.92 -2.54 7.45
N LYS A 106 -7.66 -2.87 8.73
CA LYS A 106 -6.31 -2.87 9.30
C LYS A 106 -5.39 -3.85 8.56
N THR A 107 -5.86 -5.07 8.29
CA THR A 107 -5.07 -6.07 7.55
C THR A 107 -4.67 -5.56 6.18
N PHE A 108 -5.63 -5.05 5.39
CA PHE A 108 -5.32 -4.54 4.06
C PHE A 108 -4.49 -3.25 4.09
N PHE A 109 -4.77 -2.35 5.02
CA PHE A 109 -3.98 -1.13 5.22
C PHE A 109 -2.49 -1.46 5.43
N TRP A 110 -2.19 -2.34 6.38
CA TRP A 110 -0.80 -2.73 6.67
C TRP A 110 -0.14 -3.50 5.53
N ILE A 111 -0.87 -4.40 4.86
CA ILE A 111 -0.36 -5.09 3.67
C ILE A 111 -0.01 -4.07 2.58
N SER A 112 -0.94 -3.17 2.26
CA SER A 112 -0.73 -2.18 1.20
C SER A 112 0.39 -1.19 1.53
N CYS A 113 0.52 -0.77 2.79
CA CYS A 113 1.63 0.08 3.24
C CYS A 113 2.96 -0.69 3.31
N GLY A 114 2.93 -2.02 3.44
CA GLY A 114 4.13 -2.87 3.49
C GLY A 114 4.71 -3.21 2.12
N ILE A 115 3.86 -3.36 1.09
CA ILE A 115 4.29 -3.68 -0.28
C ILE A 115 5.44 -2.81 -0.81
N PRO A 116 5.42 -1.46 -0.66
CA PRO A 116 6.48 -0.60 -1.17
C PRO A 116 7.86 -0.93 -0.61
N PHE A 117 7.93 -1.49 0.60
CA PHE A 117 9.18 -1.86 1.26
C PHE A 117 9.77 -3.19 0.78
N LEU A 118 9.04 -3.98 0.00
CA LEU A 118 9.53 -5.28 -0.49
C LEU A 118 10.78 -5.13 -1.36
N ILE A 119 10.83 -4.10 -2.21
CA ILE A 119 11.98 -3.85 -3.09
C ILE A 119 13.24 -3.49 -2.28
N PRO A 120 13.24 -2.44 -1.42
CA PRO A 120 14.43 -2.11 -0.64
C PRO A 120 14.86 -3.23 0.30
N LEU A 121 13.92 -3.97 0.90
CA LEU A 121 14.25 -5.13 1.73
C LEU A 121 14.90 -6.26 0.92
N PHE A 122 14.36 -6.56 -0.27
CA PHE A 122 14.95 -7.55 -1.16
C PHE A 122 16.39 -7.18 -1.54
N LEU A 123 16.63 -5.92 -1.92
CA LEU A 123 17.98 -5.44 -2.24
C LEU A 123 18.92 -5.53 -1.04
N PHE A 124 18.46 -5.13 0.14
CA PHE A 124 19.24 -5.21 1.38
C PHE A 124 19.75 -6.64 1.63
N PHE A 125 18.85 -7.64 1.59
CA PHE A 125 19.22 -9.03 1.85
C PHE A 125 20.04 -9.66 0.72
N TYR A 126 19.86 -9.21 -0.52
CA TYR A 126 20.61 -9.73 -1.65
C TYR A 126 22.06 -9.25 -1.68
N TYR A 127 22.33 -8.00 -1.26
CA TYR A 127 23.64 -7.35 -1.39
C TYR A 127 24.52 -7.34 -0.13
N ILE A 128 23.95 -7.64 1.03
CA ILE A 128 24.73 -8.12 2.21
C ILE A 128 25.32 -9.51 1.92
#